data_AF-A0A0Y0MY99-F1
#
_entry.id   AF-A0A0Y0MY99-F1
#
_cell.length_a   1.000
_cell.length_b   1.000
_cell.length_c   1.000
_cell.angle_alpha   90.00
_cell.angle_beta   90.00
_cell.angle_gamma   90.00
#
_symmetry.space_group_name_H-M   'P 1'
#
loop_
_entity.id
_entity.type
_entity.pdbx_description
1 polymer ?
#
loop_
_entity_poly.entity_id
_entity_poly.type
_entity_poly.pdbx_seq_one_letter_code
_entity_poly.pdbx_strand_id
1 'polypeptide(L)'
;MPAAGDPLRELTDDMAGRYLVTTTSGSRYWLDLDERSLCRIARTDDDETLTLLRDGEKVDLIDVERCEVAQPMVVLVDLHVENVWCTTRESTPVVSIIALSPRAVLQ
;
A
#
# COMPACT_ATOMS: atom_id res chain seq x y z
N MET A 1 -12.99 -8.98 -10.56
CA MET A 1 -11.97 -7.91 -10.49
C MET A 1 -12.67 -6.56 -10.57
N PRO A 2 -12.40 -5.64 -9.64
CA PRO A 2 -12.95 -4.29 -9.69
C PRO A 2 -12.44 -3.53 -10.92
N ALA A 3 -13.23 -2.61 -11.47
CA ALA A 3 -12.80 -1.77 -12.59
C ALA A 3 -11.88 -0.64 -12.07
N ALA A 4 -11.03 -0.12 -12.96
CA ALA A 4 -10.15 0.99 -12.60
C ALA A 4 -10.95 2.22 -12.15
N GLY A 5 -10.59 2.79 -11.01
CA GLY A 5 -11.28 3.91 -10.38
C GLY A 5 -12.42 3.49 -9.44
N ASP A 6 -12.78 2.20 -9.38
CA ASP A 6 -13.80 1.74 -8.43
C ASP A 6 -13.30 1.86 -6.99
N PRO A 7 -14.08 2.49 -6.09
CA PRO A 7 -13.78 2.50 -4.68
C PRO A 7 -14.14 1.15 -4.04
N LEU A 8 -13.24 0.62 -3.22
CA LEU A 8 -13.45 -0.59 -2.44
C LEU A 8 -13.58 -0.24 -0.94
N ARG A 9 -14.28 -1.10 -0.21
CA ARG A 9 -14.34 -1.04 1.26
C ARG A 9 -13.26 -1.87 1.92
N GLU A 10 -12.83 -2.94 1.27
CA GLU A 10 -11.88 -3.91 1.78
C GLU A 10 -11.01 -4.42 0.62
N LEU A 11 -9.76 -4.74 0.94
CA LEU A 11 -8.80 -5.43 0.09
C LEU A 11 -8.26 -6.64 0.85
N THR A 12 -8.46 -7.83 0.29
CA THR A 12 -8.00 -9.11 0.85
C THR A 12 -6.80 -9.66 0.07
N ASP A 13 -6.01 -10.53 0.70
CA ASP A 13 -4.77 -11.06 0.10
C ASP A 13 -4.97 -11.89 -1.18
N ASP A 14 -6.13 -12.53 -1.32
CA ASP A 14 -6.49 -13.34 -2.49
C ASP A 14 -6.94 -12.51 -3.71
N MET A 15 -7.05 -11.19 -3.55
CA MET A 15 -7.33 -10.28 -4.66
C MET A 15 -6.11 -10.14 -5.56
N ALA A 16 -6.36 -9.76 -6.81
CA ALA A 16 -5.34 -9.51 -7.81
C ALA A 16 -5.53 -8.10 -8.39
N GLY A 17 -4.50 -7.57 -9.04
CA GLY A 17 -4.43 -6.21 -9.55
C GLY A 17 -3.70 -5.22 -8.64
N ARG A 18 -3.83 -3.94 -9.00
CA ARG A 18 -3.13 -2.82 -8.37
C ARG A 18 -4.10 -1.91 -7.65
N TYR A 19 -3.71 -1.43 -6.47
CA TYR A 19 -4.57 -0.64 -5.61
C TYR A 19 -3.82 0.55 -5.03
N LEU A 20 -4.50 1.69 -4.95
CA LEU A 20 -4.06 2.85 -4.19
C LEU A 20 -4.83 2.90 -2.88
N VAL A 21 -4.11 2.78 -1.78
CA VAL A 21 -4.64 2.88 -0.41
C VAL A 21 -4.22 4.22 0.18
N THR A 22 -5.18 5.02 0.62
CA THR A 22 -4.89 6.27 1.33
C THR A 22 -5.32 6.12 2.78
N THR A 23 -4.53 6.69 3.69
CA THR A 23 -4.78 6.63 5.15
C THR A 23 -5.08 8.00 5.74
N THR A 24 -5.58 8.07 6.97
CA THR A 24 -5.97 9.33 7.64
C THR A 24 -4.80 10.28 7.88
N SER A 25 -3.57 9.78 8.01
CA SER A 25 -2.37 10.63 8.03
C SER A 25 -2.05 11.26 6.66
N GLY A 26 -2.80 10.87 5.63
CA GLY A 26 -2.57 11.23 4.23
C GLY A 26 -1.38 10.52 3.60
N SER A 27 -0.93 9.42 4.20
CA SER A 27 0.01 8.49 3.57
C SER A 27 -0.70 7.70 2.47
N ARG A 28 -0.03 7.54 1.34
CA ARG A 28 -0.52 6.81 0.16
C ARG A 28 0.34 5.58 -0.07
N TYR A 29 -0.29 4.43 -0.27
CA TYR A 29 0.37 3.16 -0.53
C TYR A 29 -0.12 2.60 -1.85
N TRP A 30 0.82 2.19 -2.69
CA TRP A 30 0.58 1.43 -3.89
C TRP A 30 0.82 -0.05 -3.58
N LEU A 31 -0.23 -0.85 -3.69
CA LEU A 31 -0.19 -2.30 -3.51
C LEU A 31 -0.38 -2.94 -4.88
N ASP A 32 0.61 -3.70 -5.32
CA ASP A 32 0.51 -4.55 -6.51
C ASP A 32 0.43 -6.01 -6.05
N LEU A 33 -0.78 -6.56 -6.07
CA LEU A 33 -1.03 -7.93 -5.63
C LEU A 33 -0.67 -8.96 -6.72
N ASP A 34 -0.48 -8.52 -7.97
CA ASP A 34 0.00 -9.37 -9.06
C ASP A 34 1.52 -9.60 -8.94
N GLU A 35 2.27 -8.52 -8.70
CA GLU A 35 3.73 -8.56 -8.49
C GLU A 35 4.11 -8.86 -7.03
N ARG A 36 3.14 -8.90 -6.12
CA ARG A 36 3.36 -9.04 -4.67
C ARG A 36 4.34 -8.00 -4.12
N SER A 37 4.04 -6.72 -4.38
CA SER A 37 4.86 -5.60 -3.91
C SER A 37 4.05 -4.46 -3.28
N LEU A 38 4.67 -3.77 -2.33
CA LEU A 38 4.16 -2.61 -1.64
C LEU A 38 5.12 -1.43 -1.84
N CYS A 39 4.60 -0.26 -2.18
CA CYS A 39 5.37 0.99 -2.19
C CYS A 39 4.60 2.06 -1.44
N ARG A 40 5.26 2.78 -0.54
CA ARG A 40 4.71 4.01 0.01
C ARG A 40 5.07 5.17 -0.89
N ILE A 41 4.08 5.87 -1.42
CA ILE A 41 4.27 7.00 -2.32
C ILE A 41 4.60 8.23 -1.47
N ALA A 42 5.76 8.85 -1.75
CA ALA A 42 6.13 10.12 -1.13
C ALA A 42 5.02 11.17 -1.34
N ARG A 43 4.86 12.08 -0.38
CA ARG A 43 4.04 13.28 -0.58
C ARG A 43 4.81 14.20 -1.53
N THR A 44 4.15 14.63 -2.60
CA THR A 44 4.75 15.49 -3.64
C THR A 44 4.52 16.98 -3.38
N ASP A 45 3.72 17.32 -2.37
CA ASP A 45 3.45 18.71 -2.03
C ASP A 45 4.63 19.28 -1.23
N ASP A 46 5.05 20.49 -1.62
CA ASP A 46 6.16 21.33 -1.15
C ASP A 46 6.22 21.59 0.36
N ASP A 47 6.22 20.54 1.17
CA ASP A 47 6.50 20.61 2.60
C ASP A 47 7.75 19.76 2.85
N GLU A 48 8.86 20.45 3.10
CA GLU A 48 10.21 19.93 3.38
C GLU A 48 10.28 19.05 4.66
N THR A 49 9.13 18.55 5.14
CA THR A 49 8.98 17.86 6.40
C THR A 49 8.61 16.39 6.18
N LEU A 50 9.65 15.56 6.34
CA LEU A 50 9.59 14.14 6.68
C LEU A 50 9.38 13.17 5.50
N THR A 51 10.32 13.13 4.57
CA THR A 51 10.61 11.90 3.81
C THR A 51 10.88 10.79 4.82
N LEU A 52 9.98 9.82 4.93
CA LEU A 52 10.19 8.70 5.82
C LEU A 52 11.11 7.67 5.15
N LEU A 53 11.85 6.93 5.98
CA LEU A 53 12.79 5.92 5.51
C LEU A 53 12.05 4.94 4.59
N ARG A 54 12.54 4.81 3.34
CA ARG A 54 11.99 3.95 2.27
C ARG A 54 10.74 4.48 1.55
N ASP A 55 10.41 5.77 1.64
CA ASP A 55 9.41 6.35 0.73
C ASP A 55 9.89 6.22 -0.74
N GLY A 56 9.01 5.76 -1.62
CA GLY A 56 9.31 5.46 -3.02
C GLY A 56 10.00 4.11 -3.28
N GLU A 57 10.45 3.41 -2.22
CA GLU A 57 11.03 2.07 -2.33
C GLU A 57 9.90 1.02 -2.42
N LYS A 58 10.00 0.13 -3.42
CA LYS A 58 9.19 -1.09 -3.47
C LYS A 58 9.77 -2.11 -2.51
N VAL A 59 8.93 -2.69 -1.66
CA VAL A 59 9.26 -3.83 -0.80
C VAL A 59 8.36 -5.01 -1.15
N ASP A 60 8.82 -6.22 -0.86
CA ASP A 60 8.07 -7.44 -1.14
C ASP A 60 6.90 -7.56 -0.16
N LEU A 61 5.69 -7.71 -0.71
CA LEU A 61 4.46 -7.88 0.06
C LEU A 61 4.21 -9.39 0.22
N ILE A 62 4.28 -9.85 1.46
CA ILE A 62 4.07 -11.26 1.81
C ILE A 62 2.58 -11.54 1.99
N ASP A 63 1.86 -10.69 2.74
CA ASP A 63 0.45 -10.89 3.06
C ASP A 63 -0.28 -9.57 3.36
N VAL A 64 -1.58 -9.53 3.05
CA VAL A 64 -2.53 -8.49 3.45
C VAL A 64 -3.41 -9.03 4.57
N GLU A 65 -2.95 -8.88 5.82
CA GLU A 65 -3.71 -9.33 6.99
C GLU A 65 -4.99 -8.50 7.22
N ARG A 66 -4.92 -7.18 6.94
CA ARG A 66 -6.08 -6.28 7.02
C ARG A 66 -5.89 -5.07 6.13
N CYS A 67 -6.89 -4.78 5.30
CA CYS A 67 -6.97 -3.52 4.60
C CYS A 67 -8.45 -3.16 4.39
N GLU A 68 -9.04 -2.46 5.36
CA GLU A 68 -10.45 -2.07 5.35
C GLU A 68 -10.59 -0.58 5.69
N VAL A 69 -11.48 0.12 4.99
CA VAL A 69 -11.80 1.53 5.28
C VAL A 69 -12.22 1.68 6.74
N ALA A 70 -11.74 2.76 7.37
CA ALA A 70 -11.87 3.09 8.79
C ALA A 70 -11.09 2.18 9.77
N GLN A 71 -10.33 1.19 9.29
CA GLN A 71 -9.43 0.37 10.11
C GLN A 71 -7.97 0.63 9.76
N PRO A 72 -7.02 0.45 10.69
CA PRO A 72 -5.59 0.36 10.38
C PRO A 72 -5.34 -0.67 9.27
N MET A 73 -4.49 -0.34 8.30
CA MET A 73 -3.95 -1.34 7.38
C MET A 73 -2.87 -2.13 8.11
N VAL A 74 -2.89 -3.46 7.99
CA VAL A 74 -1.88 -4.37 8.52
C VAL A 74 -1.42 -5.28 7.39
N VAL A 75 -0.11 -5.27 7.13
CA VAL A 75 0.52 -6.06 6.08
C VAL A 75 1.82 -6.69 6.59
N LEU A 76 2.17 -7.84 6.02
CA LEU A 76 3.47 -8.48 6.21
C LEU A 76 4.34 -8.19 4.99
N VAL A 77 5.55 -7.69 5.21
CA VAL A 77 6.51 -7.40 4.13
C VAL A 77 7.87 -8.04 4.41
N ASP A 78 8.58 -8.46 3.36
CA ASP A 78 10.00 -8.77 3.48
C ASP A 78 10.82 -7.51 3.17
N LEU A 79 11.71 -7.16 4.10
CA LEU A 79 12.62 -6.01 3.98
C LEU A 79 14.05 -6.45 3.62
N HIS A 80 14.24 -7.74 3.38
CA HIS A 80 15.49 -8.44 3.15
C HIS A 80 16.53 -8.19 4.25
N VAL A 81 16.06 -8.18 5.49
CA VAL A 81 16.92 -8.06 6.68
C VAL A 81 17.34 -9.47 7.11
N GLU A 82 18.63 -9.67 7.31
CA GLU A 82 19.18 -10.97 7.68
C GLU A 82 18.49 -11.53 8.94
N ASN A 83 18.10 -12.81 8.90
CA ASN A 83 17.38 -13.52 9.98
C ASN A 83 15.99 -12.96 10.34
N VAL A 84 15.40 -12.09 9.51
CA VAL A 84 14.03 -11.61 9.66
C VAL A 84 13.20 -12.13 8.49
N TRP A 85 12.26 -13.04 8.76
CA TRP A 85 11.40 -13.63 7.73
C TRP A 85 10.42 -12.64 7.11
N CYS A 86 9.82 -11.81 7.95
CA CYS A 86 8.94 -10.73 7.54
C CYS A 86 8.86 -9.67 8.64
N THR A 87 8.37 -8.50 8.27
CA THR A 87 8.09 -7.37 9.15
C THR A 87 6.61 -7.04 9.02
N THR A 88 5.90 -6.99 10.14
CA THR A 88 4.54 -6.44 10.19
C THR A 88 4.59 -4.92 10.12
N ARG A 89 3.79 -4.32 9.24
CA ARG A 89 3.58 -2.87 9.18
C ARG A 89 2.13 -2.55 9.45
N GLU A 90 1.90 -1.63 10.37
CA GLU A 90 0.59 -1.08 10.69
C GLU A 90 0.54 0.41 10.31
N SER A 91 -0.56 0.84 9.68
CA SER A 91 -0.79 2.24 9.33
C SER A 91 -1.84 2.92 10.22
N THR A 92 -1.95 4.24 10.11
CA THR A 92 -3.18 4.93 10.53
C THR A 92 -4.39 4.42 9.71
N PRO A 93 -5.64 4.60 10.18
CA PRO A 93 -6.82 4.06 9.49
C PRO A 93 -6.89 4.40 7.99
N VAL A 94 -7.35 3.44 7.19
CA VAL A 94 -7.57 3.61 5.76
C VAL A 94 -8.78 4.52 5.52
N VAL A 95 -8.66 5.46 4.59
CA VAL A 95 -9.76 6.35 4.17
C VAL A 95 -10.29 6.01 2.79
N SER A 96 -9.47 5.43 1.92
CA SER A 96 -9.89 5.01 0.59
C SER A 96 -9.02 3.87 0.06
N ILE A 97 -9.65 3.01 -0.74
CA ILE A 97 -9.02 1.96 -1.52
C ILE A 97 -9.55 2.11 -2.95
N ILE A 98 -8.67 2.32 -3.92
CA ILE A 98 -9.04 2.55 -5.32
C ILE A 98 -8.31 1.54 -6.20
N ALA A 99 -9.05 0.78 -7.00
CA ALA A 99 -8.45 -0.08 -8.01
C ALA A 99 -7.80 0.75 -9.12
N LEU A 100 -6.57 0.41 -9.51
CA LEU A 100 -5.82 1.10 -10.54
C LEU A 100 -5.87 0.33 -11.85
N SER A 101 -5.87 1.03 -12.97
CA SER A 101 -5.74 0.41 -14.29
C SER A 101 -4.32 -0.14 -14.49
N PRO A 102 -4.13 -1.21 -15.29
CA PRO A 102 -2.82 -1.84 -15.50
C PRO A 102 -1.72 -0.90 -16.05
N ARG A 103 -2.13 0.24 -16.63
CA ARG A 103 -1.25 1.23 -17.26
C ARG A 103 -0.97 2.45 -16.38
N ALA A 104 -1.57 2.52 -15.19
CA ALA A 104 -1.28 3.58 -14.22
C ALA A 104 0.10 3.33 -13.63
N VAL A 105 1.12 3.91 -14.28
CA VAL A 105 2.45 4.08 -13.69
C VAL A 105 2.38 5.35 -12.87
N LEU A 106 2.74 5.28 -11.59
CA LEU A 106 2.96 6.47 -10.77
C LEU A 106 4.09 7.27 -11.42
N GLN A 107 3.75 8.42 -12.00
CA GLN A 107 4.73 9.44 -12.41
C GLN A 107 5.15 10.27 -11.21
#